data_AF-A0A160MHE3-F1
#
_entry.id   AF-A0A160MHE3-F1
#
_cell.length_a   1.000
_cell.length_b   1.000
_cell.length_c   1.000
_cell.angle_alpha   90.00
_cell.angle_beta   90.00
_cell.angle_gamma   90.00
#
_symmetry.space_group_name_H-M   'P 1'
#
loop_
_entity.id
_entity.type
_entity.pdbx_description
1 polymer ?
#
loop_
_entity_poly.entity_id
_entity_poly.type
_entity_poly.pdbx_seq_one_letter_code
_entity_poly.pdbx_strand_id
1 'polypeptide(L)'
;MKIRTNKPYVYFFFEPNIVIAREIPNKPYKNLEEFCLCPGFHYTYELEDNEDFESFNHNKNKHLEGKGYITDQESTFSMFKVMNEHS
;
A
#
# COMPACT_ATOMS: atom_id res chain seq x y z
N MET A 1 -5.31 -10.08 -2.95
CA MET A 1 -4.44 -8.88 -3.07
C MET A 1 -3.14 -9.28 -3.77
N LYS A 2 -2.70 -8.53 -4.78
CA LYS A 2 -1.34 -8.68 -5.34
C LYS A 2 -0.38 -7.75 -4.59
N ILE A 3 0.87 -8.17 -4.46
CA ILE A 3 1.89 -7.46 -3.69
C ILE A 3 3.14 -7.35 -4.56
N ARG A 4 3.69 -6.15 -4.64
CA ARG A 4 4.95 -5.89 -5.33
C ARG A 4 5.84 -5.04 -4.43
N THR A 5 7.11 -5.41 -4.30
CA THR A 5 8.07 -4.65 -3.48
C THR A 5 9.10 -3.99 -4.39
N ASN A 6 9.25 -2.68 -4.28
CA ASN A 6 10.31 -1.93 -4.95
C ASN A 6 10.78 -0.81 -4.01
N LYS A 7 11.89 -1.08 -3.30
CA LYS A 7 12.39 -0.23 -2.21
C LYS A 7 12.55 1.23 -2.67
N PRO A 8 12.15 2.22 -1.85
CA PRO A 8 11.73 2.09 -0.44
C PRO A 8 10.24 1.78 -0.22
N TYR A 9 9.51 1.32 -1.24
CA TYR A 9 8.06 1.12 -1.16
C TYR A 9 7.61 -0.33 -1.32
N VAL A 10 6.46 -0.65 -0.72
CA VAL A 10 5.65 -1.83 -1.02
C VAL A 10 4.33 -1.36 -1.63
N TYR A 11 3.86 -2.06 -2.66
CA TYR A 11 2.63 -1.76 -3.37
C TYR A 11 1.63 -2.89 -3.15
N PHE A 12 0.42 -2.53 -2.78
CA PHE A 12 -0.69 -3.44 -2.54
C PHE A 12 -1.80 -3.17 -3.53
N PHE A 13 -2.14 -4.15 -4.36
CA PHE A 13 -3.21 -4.04 -5.35
C PHE A 13 -4.51 -4.66 -4.85
N PHE A 14 -5.54 -3.83 -4.80
CA PHE A 14 -6.90 -4.15 -4.43
C PHE A 14 -7.81 -3.99 -5.64
N GLU A 15 -8.58 -5.03 -5.94
CA GLU A 15 -9.51 -5.01 -7.08
C GLU A 15 -10.66 -4.00 -6.85
N PRO A 16 -11.17 -3.36 -7.92
CA PRO A 16 -10.78 -3.61 -9.32
C PRO A 16 -9.50 -2.89 -9.79
N ASN A 17 -9.12 -1.77 -9.18
CA ASN A 17 -8.09 -0.89 -9.76
C ASN A 17 -7.31 -0.06 -8.71
N ILE A 18 -7.33 -0.42 -7.44
CA ILE A 18 -6.75 0.42 -6.38
C ILE A 18 -5.35 -0.05 -6.00
N VAL A 19 -4.41 0.88 -5.93
CA VAL A 19 -3.04 0.62 -5.44
C VAL A 19 -2.78 1.45 -4.20
N ILE A 20 -2.39 0.79 -3.13
CA ILE A 20 -1.83 1.45 -1.94
C ILE A 20 -0.32 1.31 -2.01
N ALA A 21 0.39 2.43 -2.18
CA ALA A 21 1.84 2.48 -2.05
C ALA A 21 2.17 2.84 -0.61
N ARG A 22 2.91 1.96 0.09
CA ARG A 22 3.40 2.22 1.44
C ARG A 22 4.92 2.33 1.48
N GLU A 23 5.43 3.36 2.14
CA GLU A 23 6.87 3.45 2.42
C GLU A 23 7.23 2.45 3.52
N ILE A 24 8.32 1.71 3.32
CA ILE A 24 8.84 0.75 4.29
C ILE A 24 9.36 1.54 5.50
N PRO A 25 8.85 1.27 6.72
CA PRO A 25 9.31 2.00 7.89
C PRO A 25 10.75 1.60 8.23
N ASN A 26 11.49 2.51 8.87
CA ASN A 26 12.87 2.24 9.31
C ASN A 26 12.97 1.17 10.43
N LYS A 27 11.85 0.82 11.05
CA LYS A 27 11.72 -0.21 12.08
C LYS A 27 10.37 -0.92 11.92
N PRO A 28 10.28 -2.22 12.21
CA PRO A 28 9.01 -2.92 12.20
C PRO A 28 7.99 -2.28 13.16
N TYR A 29 6.72 -2.30 12.76
CA TYR A 29 5.60 -1.95 13.62
C TYR A 29 5.50 -2.95 14.78
N LYS A 30 5.26 -2.46 16.01
CA LYS A 30 5.16 -3.31 17.21
C LYS A 30 3.88 -4.15 17.21
N ASN A 31 2.79 -3.60 16.68
CA ASN A 31 1.49 -4.25 16.64
C ASN A 31 0.64 -3.71 15.47
N LEU A 32 -0.53 -4.32 15.26
CA LEU A 32 -1.45 -3.97 14.17
C LEU A 32 -2.07 -2.57 14.35
N GLU A 33 -2.29 -2.13 15.60
CA GLU A 33 -2.83 -0.80 15.90
C GLU A 33 -1.88 0.31 15.44
N GLU A 34 -0.59 0.18 15.73
CA GLU A 34 0.46 1.10 15.27
C GLU A 34 0.50 1.18 13.73
N PHE A 35 0.39 0.04 13.06
CA PHE A 35 0.34 -0.03 11.60
C PHE A 35 -0.90 0.66 10.99
N CYS A 36 -2.07 0.50 11.62
CA CYS A 36 -3.32 1.08 11.16
C CYS A 36 -3.39 2.59 11.39
N LEU A 37 -2.84 3.08 12.51
CA LEU A 37 -2.89 4.49 12.89
C LEU A 37 -1.79 5.33 12.25
N CYS A 38 -0.89 4.74 11.45
CA CYS A 38 0.25 5.44 10.84
C CYS A 38 -0.17 6.22 9.57
N PRO A 39 -0.43 7.54 9.63
CA PRO A 39 -1.05 8.26 8.52
C PRO A 39 -0.04 8.66 7.45
N GLY A 40 1.25 8.74 7.81
CA GLY A 40 2.30 9.31 6.96
C GLY A 40 2.98 8.33 6.00
N PHE A 41 2.62 7.05 6.01
CA PHE A 41 3.37 6.02 5.29
C PHE A 41 2.60 5.42 4.12
N HIS A 42 1.51 6.03 3.66
CA HIS A 42 0.79 5.49 2.52
C HIS A 42 0.13 6.54 1.63
N TYR A 43 0.09 6.21 0.35
CA TYR A 43 -0.62 6.94 -0.69
C TYR A 43 -1.49 5.96 -1.47
N THR A 44 -2.69 6.38 -1.83
CA THR A 44 -3.62 5.56 -2.60
C THR A 44 -3.77 6.10 -4.01
N TYR A 45 -3.86 5.20 -4.98
CA TYR A 45 -3.95 5.49 -6.40
C TYR A 45 -5.04 4.62 -7.02
N GLU A 46 -5.59 5.13 -8.11
CA GLU A 46 -6.48 4.41 -8.99
C GLU A 46 -5.70 4.15 -10.29
N LEU A 47 -5.55 2.87 -10.67
CA LEU A 47 -4.99 2.50 -11.97
C LEU A 47 -5.96 2.91 -13.06
N GLU A 48 -5.44 3.52 -14.12
CA GLU A 48 -6.22 3.84 -15.31
C GLU A 48 -6.62 2.58 -16.07
N ASP A 49 -7.72 2.64 -16.82
CA ASP A 49 -8.11 1.56 -17.72
C ASP A 49 -6.95 1.30 -18.70
N ASN A 50 -6.33 0.11 -18.59
CA ASN A 50 -5.12 -0.38 -19.29
C ASN A 50 -3.76 -0.19 -18.59
N GLU A 51 -3.68 0.42 -17.41
CA GLU A 51 -2.43 0.39 -16.63
C GLU A 51 -2.27 -0.95 -15.91
N ASP A 52 -1.15 -1.63 -16.15
CA ASP A 52 -0.85 -2.90 -15.47
C ASP A 52 -0.12 -2.65 -14.14
N PHE A 53 -0.54 -3.35 -13.09
CA PHE A 53 0.01 -3.23 -11.74
C PHE A 53 1.52 -3.50 -11.69
N GLU A 54 2.06 -4.42 -12.50
CA GLU A 54 3.50 -4.72 -12.51
C GLU A 54 4.32 -3.57 -13.10
N SER A 55 3.70 -2.73 -13.93
CA SER A 55 4.31 -1.55 -14.55
C SER A 55 4.02 -0.22 -13.81
N PHE A 56 3.07 -0.22 -12.87
CA PHE A 56 2.63 0.97 -12.14
C PHE A 56 3.79 1.74 -11.51
N ASN A 57 3.77 3.07 -11.62
CA ASN A 57 4.75 3.96 -11.00
C ASN A 57 4.05 5.12 -10.27
N HIS A 58 4.13 5.11 -8.94
CA HIS A 58 3.45 6.11 -8.10
C HIS A 58 3.97 7.55 -8.29
N ASN A 59 5.20 7.75 -8.77
CA ASN A 59 5.76 9.08 -9.04
C ASN A 59 5.17 9.73 -10.30
N LYS A 60 4.58 8.93 -11.19
CA LYS A 60 3.95 9.40 -12.42
C LYS A 60 2.45 9.62 -12.27
N ASN A 61 1.87 9.14 -11.17
CA ASN A 61 0.44 9.14 -10.92
C ASN A 61 0.09 10.12 -9.81
N LYS A 62 -1.08 10.76 -9.90
CA LYS A 62 -1.59 11.60 -8.82
C LYS A 62 -2.29 10.71 -7.79
N HIS A 63 -1.93 10.85 -6.52
CA HIS A 63 -2.61 10.13 -5.45
C HIS A 63 -4.03 10.67 -5.25
N LEU A 64 -4.91 9.81 -4.75
CA LEU A 64 -6.28 10.14 -4.43
C LEU A 64 -6.33 10.94 -3.12
N GLU A 65 -6.51 12.25 -3.24
CA GLU A 65 -6.70 13.13 -2.09
C GLU A 65 -8.13 13.00 -1.55
N GLY A 66 -8.27 12.89 -0.22
CA GLY A 66 -9.58 12.89 0.46
C GLY A 66 -10.43 11.61 0.27
N LYS A 67 -9.89 10.55 -0.36
CA LYS A 67 -10.55 9.25 -0.46
C LYS A 67 -9.89 8.24 0.51
N GLY A 68 -10.67 7.76 1.47
CA GLY A 68 -10.29 6.64 2.32
C GLY A 68 -10.71 5.31 1.69
N TYR A 69 -9.86 4.30 1.80
CA TYR A 69 -10.18 2.94 1.39
C TYR A 69 -10.26 2.04 2.62
N ILE A 70 -11.35 1.29 2.70
CA ILE A 70 -11.53 0.28 3.74
C ILE A 70 -11.00 -1.03 3.20
N THR A 71 -9.99 -1.57 3.87
CA THR A 71 -9.50 -2.93 3.65
C THR A 71 -10.15 -3.87 4.65
N ASP A 72 -10.41 -5.11 4.25
CA ASP A 72 -10.84 -6.15 5.19
C ASP A 72 -9.72 -6.51 6.19
N GLN A 73 -10.06 -7.25 7.24
CA GLN A 73 -9.13 -7.61 8.30
C GLN A 73 -7.98 -8.51 7.81
N GLU A 74 -8.24 -9.45 6.91
CA GLU A 74 -7.24 -10.39 6.40
C GLU A 74 -6.20 -9.66 5.52
N SER A 75 -6.68 -8.76 4.66
CA SER A 75 -5.86 -7.87 3.85
C SER A 75 -5.00 -6.98 4.74
N THR A 76 -5.59 -6.35 5.76
CA THR A 76 -4.87 -5.48 6.70
C THR A 76 -3.77 -6.24 7.44
N PHE A 77 -4.05 -7.47 7.90
CA PHE A 77 -3.07 -8.32 8.56
C PHE A 77 -1.96 -8.79 7.62
N SER A 78 -2.29 -9.08 6.36
CA SER A 78 -1.31 -9.43 5.32
C SER A 78 -0.37 -8.27 5.01
N MET A 79 -0.91 -7.06 4.88
CA MET A 79 -0.10 -5.84 4.70
C MET A 79 0.85 -5.62 5.88
N PHE A 80 0.36 -5.75 7.13
CA PHE A 80 1.19 -5.62 8.33
C PHE A 80 2.38 -6.57 8.32
N LYS A 81 2.16 -7.86 8.01
CA LYS A 81 3.24 -8.86 7.92
C LYS A 81 4.28 -8.47 6.88
N VAL A 82 3.83 -8.17 5.66
CA VAL A 82 4.71 -7.84 4.53
C VAL A 82 5.54 -6.58 4.83
N MET A 83 4.92 -5.55 5.42
CA MET A 83 5.67 -4.35 5.80
C MET A 83 6.76 -4.67 6.83
N ASN A 84 6.44 -5.45 7.87
CA ASN A 84 7.40 -5.84 8.89
C ASN A 84 8.51 -6.76 8.37
N GLU A 85 8.26 -7.60 7.37
CA GLU A 85 9.27 -8.45 6.72
C GLU A 85 10.28 -7.64 5.89
N HIS A 86 9.87 -6.46 5.41
CA HIS A 86 10.72 -5.59 4.58
C HIS A 86 11.39 -4.43 5.35
N SER A 87 10.98 -4.20 6.61
CA SER A 87 11.47 -3.15 7.51
C SER A 87 12.87 -3.42 8.07
#